data_AF-A0A252B3M9-F1
#
_entry.id   AF-A0A252B3M9-F1
#
_cell.length_a   1.000
_cell.length_b   1.000
_cell.length_c   1.000
_cell.angle_alpha   90.00
_cell.angle_beta   90.00
_cell.angle_gamma   90.00
#
_symmetry.space_group_name_H-M   'P 1'
#
loop_
_entity.id
_entity.type
_entity.pdbx_description
1 polymer ?
#
loop_
_entity_poly.entity_id
_entity_poly.type
_entity_poly.pdbx_seq_one_letter_code
_entity_poly.pdbx_strand_id
1 'polypeptide(L)'
;MKKIGPYSRPDSLNKLDGRCKEARLLKNVRSALVEHLGGNPSITQLVLIDRAAWLTLHMGLMDSHMLEGGTPAERDSRQYLAWANTLTRTMRSLGLDKAPAPTRGMDALLAERRERT
;
A
#
# COMPACT_ATOMS: atom_id res chain seq x y z
N MET A 1 10.52 20.71 -11.77
CA MET A 1 11.25 19.55 -11.21
C MET A 1 12.64 19.99 -10.77
N LYS A 2 13.11 19.63 -9.56
CA LYS A 2 14.49 19.86 -9.15
C LYS A 2 15.42 18.87 -9.85
N LYS A 3 16.56 19.34 -10.38
CA LYS A 3 17.60 18.47 -10.96
C LYS A 3 18.29 17.71 -9.82
N ILE A 4 18.36 16.38 -9.94
CA ILE A 4 19.06 15.50 -8.99
C ILE A 4 20.54 15.52 -9.36
N GLY A 5 21.41 15.93 -8.43
CA GLY A 5 22.87 15.89 -8.56
C GLY A 5 23.54 14.90 -7.60
N PRO A 6 24.89 14.78 -7.65
CA PRO A 6 25.67 13.75 -6.93
C PRO A 6 25.50 13.73 -5.40
N TYR A 7 25.12 14.86 -4.81
CA TYR A 7 24.91 15.00 -3.36
C TYR A 7 23.43 15.05 -2.96
N SER A 8 22.53 14.64 -3.87
CA SER A 8 21.11 14.62 -3.56
C SER A 8 20.82 13.47 -2.59
N ARG A 9 19.97 13.72 -1.59
CA ARG A 9 19.53 12.69 -0.65
C ARG A 9 18.89 11.52 -1.41
N PRO A 10 19.00 10.26 -0.95
CA PRO A 10 18.33 9.13 -1.60
C PRO A 10 16.83 9.38 -1.82
N ASP A 11 16.18 10.08 -0.87
CA ASP A 11 14.77 10.49 -0.96
C ASP A 11 14.46 11.49 -2.09
N SER A 12 15.46 12.13 -2.69
CA SER A 12 15.26 12.97 -3.88
C SER A 12 14.81 12.16 -5.11
N LEU A 13 14.96 10.83 -5.07
CA LEU A 13 14.39 9.90 -6.04
C LEU A 13 12.88 9.67 -5.84
N ASN A 14 12.32 9.98 -4.66
CA ASN A 14 10.89 9.89 -4.43
C ASN A 14 10.17 11.02 -5.17
N LYS A 15 9.71 10.70 -6.38
CA LYS A 15 9.05 11.65 -7.29
C LYS A 15 7.60 11.99 -6.91
N LEU A 16 6.99 11.27 -5.96
CA LEU A 16 5.62 11.56 -5.51
C LEU A 16 5.62 12.46 -4.27
N ASP A 17 5.10 13.69 -4.45
CA ASP A 17 4.77 14.59 -3.35
C ASP A 17 3.54 14.05 -2.60
N GLY A 18 3.64 13.86 -1.29
CA GLY A 18 2.59 13.35 -0.39
C GLY A 18 1.26 14.12 -0.41
N ARG A 19 1.22 15.27 -1.10
CA ARG A 19 0.02 16.10 -1.28
C ARG A 19 -0.89 15.65 -2.42
N CYS A 20 -0.37 14.95 -3.44
CA CYS A 20 -1.16 14.53 -4.60
C CYS A 20 -2.04 13.31 -4.30
N LYS A 21 -3.10 13.10 -5.09
CA LYS A 21 -4.08 12.01 -4.87
C LYS A 21 -3.41 10.64 -4.96
N GLU A 22 -2.46 10.50 -5.87
CA GLU A 22 -1.68 9.29 -6.12
C GLU A 22 -0.78 8.95 -4.91
N ALA A 23 -0.14 9.96 -4.32
CA ALA A 23 0.71 9.75 -3.15
C ALA A 23 -0.10 9.39 -1.91
N ARG A 24 -1.30 9.98 -1.78
CA ARG A 24 -2.27 9.60 -0.74
C ARG A 24 -2.74 8.16 -0.93
N LEU A 25 -3.05 7.74 -2.15
CA LEU A 25 -3.43 6.35 -2.43
C LEU A 25 -2.31 5.38 -2.03
N LEU A 26 -1.07 5.63 -2.47
CA LEU A 26 0.08 4.80 -2.08
C LEU A 26 0.25 4.75 -0.56
N LYS A 27 0.17 5.88 0.13
CA LYS A 27 0.27 5.94 1.59
C LYS A 27 -0.82 5.12 2.25
N ASN A 28 -2.07 5.27 1.82
CA ASN A 28 -3.21 4.57 2.39
C ASN A 28 -3.12 3.06 2.20
N VAL A 29 -2.75 2.60 1.00
CA VAL A 29 -2.59 1.15 0.73
C VAL A 29 -1.46 0.57 1.57
N ARG A 30 -0.31 1.25 1.66
CA ARG A 30 0.80 0.80 2.52
C ARG A 30 0.36 0.70 3.97
N SER A 31 -0.27 1.74 4.51
CA SER A 31 -0.73 1.75 5.90
C SER A 31 -1.76 0.65 6.17
N ALA A 32 -2.73 0.44 5.27
CA ALA A 32 -3.73 -0.61 5.41
C ALA A 32 -3.12 -2.01 5.42
N LEU A 33 -2.14 -2.28 4.55
CA LEU A 33 -1.47 -3.59 4.51
C LEU A 33 -0.52 -3.80 5.70
N VAL A 34 0.11 -2.74 6.20
CA VAL A 34 0.90 -2.81 7.45
C VAL A 34 -0.02 -3.15 8.63
N GLU A 35 -1.18 -2.50 8.72
CA GLU A 35 -2.19 -2.79 9.75
C GLU A 35 -2.73 -4.22 9.63
N HIS A 36 -2.99 -4.68 8.39
CA HIS A 36 -3.43 -6.05 8.12
C HIS A 36 -2.48 -7.10 8.71
N LEU A 37 -1.17 -6.84 8.66
CA LEU A 37 -0.13 -7.70 9.21
C LEU A 37 0.16 -7.46 10.71
N GLY A 38 -0.65 -6.65 11.39
CA GLY A 38 -0.49 -6.37 12.82
C GLY A 38 0.57 -5.31 13.15
N GLY A 39 0.99 -4.52 12.17
CA GLY A 39 1.84 -3.33 12.40
C GLY A 39 3.35 -3.60 12.46
N ASN A 40 3.80 -4.86 12.42
CA ASN A 40 5.22 -5.22 12.47
C ASN A 40 5.65 -6.15 11.31
N PRO A 41 5.57 -5.69 10.05
CA PRO A 41 5.94 -6.51 8.91
C PRO A 41 7.46 -6.75 8.84
N SER A 42 7.85 -7.93 8.38
CA SER A 42 9.24 -8.22 8.00
C SER A 42 9.67 -7.37 6.80
N ILE A 43 10.98 -7.30 6.55
CA ILE A 43 11.53 -6.60 5.37
C ILE A 43 10.96 -7.17 4.06
N THR A 44 10.77 -8.49 3.97
CA THR A 44 10.18 -9.12 2.78
C THR A 44 8.72 -8.74 2.61
N GLN A 45 7.95 -8.66 3.70
CA GLN A 45 6.58 -8.16 3.68
C GLN A 45 6.52 -6.68 3.28
N LEU A 46 7.42 -5.83 3.79
CA LEU A 46 7.49 -4.42 3.40
C LEU A 46 7.72 -4.23 1.89
N VAL A 47 8.59 -5.05 1.29
CA VAL A 47 8.82 -5.02 -0.17
C VAL A 47 7.56 -5.43 -0.94
N LEU A 48 6.84 -6.45 -0.47
CA LEU A 48 5.57 -6.89 -1.07
C LEU A 48 4.47 -5.83 -0.91
N ILE A 49 4.40 -5.16 0.24
CA ILE A 49 3.47 -4.07 0.50
C ILE A 49 3.72 -2.90 -0.46
N ASP A 50 4.99 -2.51 -0.64
CA ASP A 50 5.32 -1.44 -1.57
C ASP A 50 4.95 -1.82 -3.01
N ARG A 51 5.24 -3.06 -3.42
CA ARG A 51 4.86 -3.57 -4.73
C ARG A 51 3.34 -3.57 -4.93
N ALA A 52 2.58 -4.02 -3.93
CA ALA A 52 1.13 -3.99 -3.94
C ALA A 52 0.59 -2.57 -4.09
N ALA A 53 1.13 -1.60 -3.33
CA ALA A 53 0.71 -0.20 -3.42
C ALA A 53 0.90 0.37 -4.83
N TRP A 54 2.06 0.13 -5.45
CA TRP A 54 2.33 0.57 -6.81
C TRP A 54 1.41 -0.07 -7.85
N LEU A 55 1.16 -1.39 -7.75
CA LEU A 55 0.25 -2.07 -8.65
C LEU A 55 -1.18 -1.54 -8.53
N THR A 56 -1.66 -1.30 -7.32
CA THR A 56 -2.98 -0.68 -7.08
C THR A 56 -3.06 0.71 -7.71
N LEU A 57 -2.02 1.54 -7.58
CA LEU A 57 -1.98 2.85 -8.23
C LEU A 57 -2.03 2.73 -9.76
N HIS A 58 -1.20 1.86 -10.34
CA HIS A 58 -1.17 1.69 -11.80
C HIS A 58 -2.51 1.20 -12.37
N MET A 59 -3.14 0.23 -11.70
CA MET A 59 -4.47 -0.24 -12.08
C MET A 59 -5.50 0.90 -11.97
N GLY A 60 -5.52 1.64 -10.85
CA GLY A 60 -6.46 2.76 -10.68
C GLY A 60 -6.29 3.89 -11.70
N LEU A 61 -5.06 4.16 -12.15
CA LEU A 61 -4.82 5.12 -13.23
C LEU A 61 -5.38 4.62 -14.58
N MET A 62 -5.23 3.32 -14.86
CA MET A 62 -5.79 2.72 -16.06
C MET A 62 -7.32 2.66 -16.01
N ASP A 63 -7.89 2.33 -14.85
CA ASP A 63 -9.34 2.35 -14.61
C ASP A 63 -9.91 3.76 -14.82
N SER A 64 -9.23 4.82 -14.31
CA SER A 64 -9.63 6.22 -14.53
C SER A 64 -9.68 6.58 -16.01
N HIS A 65 -8.62 6.21 -16.75
CA HIS A 65 -8.56 6.47 -18.20
C HIS A 65 -9.70 5.76 -18.95
N MET A 66 -10.03 4.52 -18.57
CA MET A 66 -11.16 3.79 -19.15
C MET A 66 -12.51 4.43 -18.83
N LEU A 67 -12.71 4.90 -17.60
CA LEU A 67 -13.93 5.58 -17.16
C LEU A 67 -14.13 6.93 -17.87
N GLU A 68 -13.05 7.63 -18.21
CA GLU A 68 -13.07 8.87 -18.99
C GLU A 68 -13.40 8.66 -20.48
N GLY A 69 -13.67 7.41 -20.90
CA GLY A 69 -14.02 7.05 -22.28
C GLY A 69 -12.81 6.61 -23.12
N GLY A 70 -11.64 6.47 -22.52
CA GLY A 70 -10.47 5.91 -23.18
C GLY A 70 -10.67 4.44 -23.51
N THR A 71 -10.66 4.09 -24.80
CA THR A 71 -10.67 2.68 -25.21
C THR A 71 -9.28 2.09 -24.98
N PRO A 72 -9.13 1.00 -24.19
CA PRO A 72 -7.83 0.37 -24.00
C PRO A 72 -7.26 -0.13 -25.33
N ALA A 73 -5.99 0.16 -25.61
CA ALA A 73 -5.30 -0.58 -26.64
C ALA A 73 -5.08 -2.02 -26.18
N GLU A 74 -4.89 -2.95 -27.11
CA GLU A 74 -4.63 -4.36 -26.76
C GLU A 74 -3.40 -4.52 -25.84
N ARG A 75 -2.40 -3.65 -26.01
CA ARG A 75 -1.24 -3.58 -25.12
C ARG A 75 -1.64 -3.25 -23.67
N ASP A 76 -2.55 -2.30 -23.48
CA ASP A 76 -3.00 -1.87 -22.16
C ASP A 76 -3.75 -3.00 -21.47
N SER A 77 -4.61 -3.72 -22.20
CA SER A 77 -5.32 -4.89 -21.67
C SER A 77 -4.38 -5.99 -21.20
N ARG A 78 -3.33 -6.32 -21.98
CA ARG A 78 -2.31 -7.30 -21.58
C ARG A 78 -1.53 -6.83 -20.36
N GLN A 79 -1.19 -5.55 -20.31
CA GLN A 79 -0.47 -4.95 -19.19
C GLN A 79 -1.30 -4.98 -17.90
N TYR A 80 -2.58 -4.61 -17.99
CA TYR A 80 -3.54 -4.66 -16.90
C TYR A 80 -3.67 -6.09 -16.35
N LEU A 81 -3.87 -7.07 -17.24
CA LEU A 81 -3.98 -8.48 -16.85
C LEU A 81 -2.72 -8.97 -16.13
N ALA A 82 -1.53 -8.60 -16.61
CA ALA A 82 -0.28 -8.97 -15.96
C ALA A 82 -0.15 -8.35 -14.57
N TRP A 83 -0.55 -7.09 -14.40
CA TRP A 83 -0.56 -6.40 -13.11
C TRP A 83 -1.59 -6.99 -12.15
N ALA A 84 -2.82 -7.20 -12.59
CA ALA A 84 -3.88 -7.81 -11.78
C ALA A 84 -3.45 -9.17 -11.24
N ASN A 85 -2.91 -10.04 -12.11
CA ASN A 85 -2.39 -11.35 -11.71
C ASN A 85 -1.23 -11.25 -10.70
N THR A 86 -0.35 -10.27 -10.88
CA THR A 86 0.79 -10.07 -9.96
C THR A 86 0.32 -9.52 -8.62
N LEU A 87 -0.67 -8.64 -8.62
CA LEU A 87 -1.29 -8.10 -7.42
C LEU A 87 -1.97 -9.24 -6.63
N THR A 88 -2.76 -10.09 -7.29
CA THR A 88 -3.39 -11.25 -6.64
C THR A 88 -2.34 -12.18 -5.99
N ARG A 89 -1.23 -12.48 -6.68
CA ARG A 89 -0.14 -13.28 -6.10
C ARG A 89 0.52 -12.59 -4.90
N THR A 90 0.73 -11.28 -5.00
CA THR A 90 1.33 -10.48 -3.92
C THR A 90 0.43 -10.49 -2.68
N MET A 91 -0.88 -10.26 -2.87
CA MET A 91 -1.87 -10.30 -1.79
C MET A 91 -1.98 -11.68 -1.16
N ARG A 92 -1.96 -12.75 -1.97
CA ARG A 92 -1.96 -14.12 -1.44
C ARG A 92 -0.72 -14.40 -0.57
N SER A 93 0.45 -13.91 -0.96
CA SER A 93 1.67 -14.06 -0.15
C SER A 93 1.63 -13.27 1.16
N LEU A 94 0.88 -12.17 1.23
CA LEU A 94 0.65 -11.41 2.46
C LEU A 94 -0.41 -12.06 3.38
N GLY A 95 -1.27 -12.91 2.81
CA GLY A 95 -2.32 -13.63 3.53
C GLY A 95 -3.68 -12.91 3.46
N LEU A 96 -4.75 -13.69 3.46
CA LEU A 96 -6.13 -13.19 3.43
C LEU A 96 -6.70 -12.95 4.84
N ASP A 97 -6.17 -13.66 5.83
CA ASP A 97 -6.59 -13.52 7.22
C ASP A 97 -5.87 -12.32 7.84
N LYS A 98 -6.65 -11.41 8.44
CA LYS A 98 -6.10 -10.28 9.19
C LYS A 98 -5.37 -10.81 10.42
N ALA A 99 -4.22 -10.23 10.75
CA ALA A 99 -3.52 -10.54 11.99
C ALA A 99 -4.48 -10.37 13.19
N PRO A 100 -4.43 -11.28 14.19
CA PRO A 100 -5.29 -11.18 15.35
C PRO A 100 -5.08 -9.83 16.03
N ALA A 101 -6.17 -9.22 16.48
CA ALA A 101 -6.10 -7.95 17.20
C ALA A 101 -5.19 -8.12 18.44
N PRO A 102 -4.33 -7.13 18.75
CA PRO A 102 -3.46 -7.21 19.91
C PRO A 102 -4.30 -7.45 21.16
N THR A 103 -4.06 -8.56 21.84
CA THR A 103 -4.78 -8.91 23.06
C THR A 103 -4.40 -7.89 24.13
N ARG A 104 -5.40 -7.15 24.64
CA ARG A 104 -5.17 -6.25 25.78
C ARG A 104 -4.68 -7.10 26.96
N GLY A 105 -3.49 -6.79 27.48
CA GLY A 105 -2.96 -7.46 28.66
C GLY A 105 -3.87 -7.27 29.87
N MET A 106 -3.85 -8.23 30.78
CA MET A 106 -4.67 -8.21 32.00
C MET A 106 -4.47 -6.89 32.80
N ASP A 107 -3.25 -6.39 32.85
CA ASP A 107 -2.89 -5.14 33.53
C ASP A 107 -3.64 -3.92 32.96
N ALA A 108 -3.78 -3.86 31.63
CA ALA A 108 -4.51 -2.77 30.96
C ALA A 108 -6.02 -2.81 31.28
N LEU A 109 -6.59 -4.02 31.39
CA LEU A 109 -8.00 -4.21 31.76
C LEU A 109 -8.25 -3.88 33.24
N LEU A 110 -7.30 -4.20 34.12
CA LEU A 110 -7.36 -3.89 35.54
C LEU A 110 -7.23 -2.39 35.81
N ALA A 111 -6.38 -1.67 35.06
CA ALA A 111 -6.25 -0.23 35.15
C ALA A 111 -7.55 0.49 34.74
N GLU A 112 -8.14 0.11 33.60
CA GLU A 112 -9.41 0.68 33.12
C GLU A 112 -10.59 0.42 34.08
N ARG A 113 -10.56 -0.71 34.81
CA ARG A 113 -11.56 -1.00 35.86
C ARG A 113 -11.42 -0.10 37.08
N ARG A 114 -10.19 0.27 37.47
CA ARG A 114 -9.93 1.17 38.61
C ARG A 114 -10.38 2.61 38.34
N GLU A 115 -10.37 3.05 37.09
CA GLU A 115 -10.78 4.40 36.69
C GLU A 115 -12.32 4.57 36.59
N ARG A 116 -13.10 3.48 36.60
CA ARG A 116 -14.58 3.51 36.52
C ARG A 116 -15.28 3.46 37.88
N THR A 117 -14.55 3.28 38.98
CA THR A 117 -15.03 3.24 40.37
C THR A 117 -14.62 4.49 41.11
#